data_AF-A0A352S3Q8-F1
#
_entry.id   AF-A0A352S3Q8-F1
#
_cell.length_a   1.000
_cell.length_b   1.000
_cell.length_c   1.000
_cell.angle_alpha   90.00
_cell.angle_beta   90.00
_cell.angle_gamma   90.00
#
_symmetry.space_group_name_H-M   'P 1'
#
loop_
_entity.id
_entity.type
_entity.pdbx_description
1 polymer ?
#
loop_
_entity_poly.entity_id
_entity_poly.type
_entity_poly.pdbx_seq_one_letter_code
_entity_poly.pdbx_strand_id
1 'polypeptide(L)'
;MITWLDPQDPFPPVERALGPASDAPGLLAASRDLSPQRLLLAYRQGIFPWYSEGQPVLWWSTDPRMVLAPHGLKISVSLRKTLRRILRDPDWEIRVDDDFVAVMQACAMTPRDGQLGTWITDDIVAAYGSLHRLGLAHSVETWYRGERVGGLYG
;
A
#
# COMPACT_ATOMS: atom_id res chain seq x y z
N MET A 1 7.91 -22.22 10.57
CA MET A 1 8.48 -21.24 11.51
C MET A 1 9.04 -20.10 10.68
N ILE A 2 8.71 -18.86 11.00
CA ILE A 2 9.19 -17.67 10.26
C ILE A 2 10.46 -17.11 10.92
N THR A 3 11.26 -16.38 10.15
CA THR A 3 12.51 -15.78 10.67
C THR A 3 12.20 -14.49 11.42
N TRP A 4 12.82 -14.29 12.58
CA TRP A 4 12.83 -13.00 13.27
C TRP A 4 14.07 -12.23 12.84
N LEU A 5 13.91 -10.99 12.34
CA LEU A 5 14.98 -10.18 11.77
C LEU A 5 15.41 -9.08 12.74
N ASP A 6 16.70 -9.06 13.06
CA ASP A 6 17.37 -7.91 13.67
C ASP A 6 17.63 -6.82 12.60
N PRO A 7 17.83 -5.53 12.96
CA PRO A 7 17.88 -4.40 12.01
C PRO A 7 18.84 -4.55 10.81
N GLN A 8 19.92 -5.32 10.96
CA GLN A 8 20.94 -5.53 9.91
C GLN A 8 20.80 -6.86 9.17
N ASP A 9 19.86 -7.72 9.58
CA ASP A 9 19.66 -9.00 8.92
C ASP A 9 19.10 -8.80 7.50
N PRO A 10 19.60 -9.58 6.52
CA PRO A 10 18.99 -9.62 5.20
C PRO A 10 17.63 -10.32 5.26
N PHE A 11 16.74 -9.97 4.33
CA PHE A 11 15.54 -10.77 4.13
C PHE A 11 15.89 -12.20 3.70
N PRO A 12 15.19 -13.22 4.23
CA PRO A 12 15.32 -14.57 3.71
C PRO A 12 14.79 -14.64 2.26
N PRO A 13 15.22 -15.63 1.46
CA PRO A 13 14.68 -15.85 0.12
C PRO A 13 13.15 -16.00 0.14
N VAL A 14 12.45 -15.38 -0.82
CA VAL A 14 10.97 -15.32 -0.85
C VAL A 14 10.32 -16.70 -0.98
N GLU A 15 11.05 -17.69 -1.50
CA GLU A 15 10.63 -19.09 -1.60
C GLU A 15 10.46 -19.76 -0.22
N ARG A 16 10.98 -19.13 0.85
CA ARG A 16 10.77 -19.57 2.24
C ARG A 16 9.49 -19.03 2.86
N ALA A 17 8.73 -18.20 2.15
CA ALA A 17 7.43 -17.74 2.62
C ALA A 17 6.49 -18.93 2.87
N LEU A 18 5.60 -18.81 3.84
CA LEU A 18 4.64 -19.86 4.15
C LEU A 18 3.75 -20.16 2.94
N GLY A 19 3.55 -21.44 2.64
CA GLY A 19 2.81 -21.87 1.46
C GLY A 19 1.29 -21.71 1.56
N PRO A 20 0.56 -22.02 0.47
CA PRO A 20 -0.90 -21.84 0.38
C PRO A 20 -1.71 -22.73 1.33
N ALA A 21 -1.12 -23.81 1.85
CA ALA A 21 -1.75 -24.68 2.84
C ALA A 21 -1.58 -24.20 4.29
N SER A 22 -0.91 -23.06 4.51
CA SER A 22 -0.74 -22.49 5.85
C SER A 22 -1.87 -21.52 6.20
N ASP A 23 -2.03 -21.22 7.49
CA ASP A 23 -2.97 -20.20 7.96
C ASP A 23 -2.54 -18.76 7.62
N ALA A 24 -1.32 -18.56 7.11
CA ALA A 24 -0.79 -17.26 6.72
C ALA A 24 0.05 -17.34 5.42
N PRO A 25 -0.57 -17.66 4.27
CA PRO A 25 0.16 -17.80 3.00
C PRO A 25 0.91 -16.52 2.63
N GLY A 26 2.19 -16.68 2.30
CA GLY A 26 3.08 -15.59 1.94
C GLY A 26 3.80 -14.94 3.12
N LEU A 27 3.49 -15.29 4.38
CA LEU A 27 4.22 -14.74 5.52
C LEU A 27 5.67 -15.23 5.50
N LEU A 28 6.63 -14.31 5.53
CA LEU A 28 8.04 -14.60 5.31
C LEU A 28 8.88 -14.42 6.58
N ALA A 29 8.70 -13.29 7.26
CA ALA A 29 9.52 -12.90 8.41
C ALA A 29 8.78 -11.92 9.33
N ALA A 30 9.34 -11.68 10.51
CA ALA A 30 8.92 -10.64 11.44
C ALA A 30 10.10 -9.78 11.88
N SER A 31 9.89 -8.49 12.17
CA SER A 31 10.89 -7.59 12.77
C SER A 31 10.25 -6.68 13.83
N ARG A 32 11.10 -5.99 14.60
CA ARG A 32 10.64 -4.98 15.57
C ARG A 32 10.42 -3.61 14.94
N ASP A 33 11.27 -3.25 13.99
CA ASP A 33 11.29 -1.92 13.37
C ASP A 33 10.82 -1.94 11.91
N LEU A 34 10.23 -0.82 11.50
CA LEU A 34 9.89 -0.47 10.12
C LEU A 34 10.69 0.77 9.70
N SER A 35 11.98 0.61 9.44
CA SER A 35 12.79 1.70 8.90
C SER A 35 12.53 1.93 7.39
N PRO A 36 12.58 3.17 6.88
CA PRO A 36 12.40 3.46 5.45
C PRO A 36 13.37 2.68 4.55
N GLN A 37 14.62 2.50 5.00
CA GLN A 37 15.65 1.76 4.26
C GLN A 37 15.29 0.28 4.14
N ARG A 38 14.78 -0.33 5.22
CA ARG A 38 14.32 -1.71 5.23
C ARG A 38 13.07 -1.89 4.36
N LEU A 39 12.14 -0.93 4.42
CA LEU A 39 10.95 -0.94 3.57
C LEU A 39 11.32 -0.89 2.08
N LEU A 40 12.26 -0.02 1.69
CA LEU A 40 12.77 0.04 0.33
C LEU A 40 13.44 -1.28 -0.10
N LEU A 41 14.25 -1.88 0.79
CA LEU A 41 14.88 -3.17 0.53
C LEU A 41 13.85 -4.28 0.31
N ALA A 42 12.77 -4.29 1.12
CA ALA A 42 11.69 -5.25 1.00
C ALA A 42 11.02 -5.15 -0.38
N TYR A 43 10.62 -3.95 -0.80
CA TYR A 43 9.96 -3.73 -2.08
C TYR A 43 10.81 -4.17 -3.27
N ARG A 44 12.14 -3.93 -3.23
CA ARG A 44 13.07 -4.39 -4.28
C ARG A 44 13.14 -5.91 -4.42
N GLN A 45 12.74 -6.65 -3.39
CA GLN A 45 12.73 -8.12 -3.35
C GLN A 45 11.31 -8.70 -3.49
N GLY A 46 10.31 -7.87 -3.76
CA GLY A 46 8.91 -8.31 -3.84
C GLY A 46 8.24 -8.52 -2.48
N ILE A 47 8.82 -8.01 -1.40
CA ILE A 47 8.34 -8.16 -0.02
C ILE A 47 7.62 -6.87 0.40
N PHE A 48 6.53 -6.99 1.17
CA PHE A 48 5.80 -5.83 1.72
C PHE A 48 5.44 -6.03 3.20
N PRO A 49 5.38 -4.95 4.00
CA PRO A 49 4.90 -5.03 5.37
C PRO A 49 3.38 -5.08 5.40
N TRP A 50 2.81 -5.91 6.27
CA TRP A 50 1.38 -5.89 6.53
C TRP A 50 1.09 -6.48 7.92
N TYR A 51 0.68 -5.62 8.86
CA TYR A 51 0.45 -5.98 10.25
C TYR A 51 -0.55 -5.02 10.88
N SER A 52 -1.22 -5.47 11.94
CA SER A 52 -2.15 -4.65 12.73
C SER A 52 -1.45 -4.02 13.92
N GLU A 53 -2.09 -3.01 14.52
CA GLU A 53 -1.63 -2.43 15.77
C GLU A 53 -1.44 -3.50 16.86
N GLY A 54 -0.34 -3.39 17.62
CA GLY A 54 0.06 -4.36 18.65
C GLY A 54 0.77 -5.61 18.12
N GLN A 55 0.82 -5.83 16.80
CA GLN A 55 1.64 -6.89 16.20
C GLN A 55 3.07 -6.40 15.92
N PRO A 56 4.07 -7.30 15.87
CA PRO A 56 5.36 -6.96 15.28
C PRO A 56 5.19 -6.64 13.79
N VAL A 57 6.22 -6.03 13.18
CA VAL A 57 6.23 -5.83 11.73
C VAL A 57 6.28 -7.20 11.05
N LEU A 58 5.24 -7.55 10.31
CA LEU A 58 5.18 -8.79 9.54
C LEU A 58 5.47 -8.51 8.06
N TRP A 59 6.35 -9.31 7.48
CA TRP A 59 6.82 -9.18 6.10
C TRP A 59 6.27 -10.31 5.25
N TRP A 60 5.72 -9.95 4.09
CA TRP A 60 4.96 -10.87 3.24
C TRP A 60 5.48 -10.88 1.81
N SER A 61 5.44 -12.06 1.18
CA SER A 61 5.61 -12.28 -0.25
C SER A 61 4.67 -13.41 -0.69
N THR A 62 3.51 -13.06 -1.23
CA THR A 62 2.46 -14.04 -1.55
C THR A 62 2.69 -14.74 -2.88
N ASP A 63 2.32 -16.03 -2.92
CA ASP A 63 2.22 -16.83 -4.14
C ASP A 63 0.85 -17.54 -4.17
N PRO A 64 -0.03 -17.23 -5.15
CA PRO A 64 0.17 -16.28 -6.25
C PRO A 64 0.23 -14.81 -5.79
N ARG A 65 0.89 -13.96 -6.59
CA ARG A 65 0.93 -12.51 -6.39
C ARG A 65 -0.12 -11.80 -7.26
N MET A 66 -0.98 -11.01 -6.62
CA MET A 66 -1.92 -10.16 -7.36
C MET A 66 -1.17 -9.04 -8.07
N VAL A 67 -1.37 -8.92 -9.38
CA VAL A 67 -0.83 -7.85 -10.21
C VAL A 67 -1.92 -7.32 -11.14
N LEU A 68 -1.90 -6.02 -11.42
CA LEU A 68 -2.73 -5.39 -12.44
C LEU A 68 -1.81 -4.80 -13.51
N ALA A 69 -1.73 -5.46 -14.67
CA ALA A 69 -1.09 -4.86 -15.82
C ALA A 69 -1.92 -3.64 -16.28
N PRO A 70 -1.33 -2.44 -16.48
CA PRO A 70 -2.11 -1.24 -16.79
C PRO A 70 -3.03 -1.38 -18.02
N HIS A 71 -2.56 -2.07 -19.06
CA HIS A 71 -3.35 -2.35 -20.27
C HIS A 71 -4.49 -3.36 -20.03
N GLY A 72 -4.43 -4.11 -18.93
CA GLY A 72 -5.45 -5.06 -18.49
C GLY A 72 -6.57 -4.42 -17.67
N LEU A 73 -6.52 -3.12 -17.38
CA LEU A 73 -7.57 -2.41 -16.64
C LEU A 73 -8.90 -2.47 -17.42
N LYS A 74 -9.88 -3.17 -16.83
CA LYS A 74 -11.23 -3.28 -17.40
C LYS A 74 -12.08 -2.09 -16.99
N ILE A 75 -12.35 -1.20 -17.93
CA ILE A 75 -13.25 -0.06 -17.73
C ILE A 75 -14.64 -0.43 -18.24
N SER A 76 -15.61 -0.55 -17.33
CA SER A 76 -17.00 -0.84 -17.68
C SER A 76 -17.63 0.27 -18.53
N VAL A 77 -18.70 -0.05 -19.25
CA VAL A 77 -19.40 0.92 -20.10
C VAL A 77 -19.95 2.10 -19.27
N SER A 78 -20.49 1.82 -18.08
CA SER A 78 -20.99 2.85 -17.17
C SER A 78 -19.85 3.75 -16.67
N LEU A 79 -18.73 3.17 -16.22
CA LEU A 79 -17.57 3.96 -15.79
C LEU A 79 -17.02 4.84 -16.92
N ARG A 80 -16.95 4.31 -18.15
CA ARG A 80 -16.52 5.10 -19.33
C ARG A 80 -17.47 6.27 -19.63
N LYS A 81 -18.77 6.14 -19.34
CA LYS A 81 -19.72 7.27 -19.46
C LYS A 81 -19.46 8.31 -18.38
N THR A 82 -19.26 7.88 -17.14
CA THR A 82 -18.93 8.77 -16.01
C THR A 82 -17.64 9.55 -16.27
N LEU A 83 -16.56 8.87 -16.68
CA LEU A 83 -15.27 9.50 -16.98
C LEU A 83 -15.38 10.53 -18.09
N ARG A 84 -16.17 10.28 -19.14
CA ARG A 84 -16.41 11.28 -20.20
C ARG A 84 -17.11 12.54 -19.71
N ARG A 85 -17.94 12.45 -18.67
CA ARG A 85 -18.56 13.62 -18.03
C ARG A 85 -17.55 14.37 -17.18
N ILE A 86 -16.79 13.64 -16.35
CA ILE A 86 -15.73 14.18 -15.49
C ILE A 86 -14.70 14.95 -16.33
N LEU A 87 -14.20 14.36 -17.41
CA LEU A 87 -13.18 14.96 -18.29
C LEU A 87 -13.64 16.23 -19.04
N ARG A 88 -14.93 16.56 -19.02
CA ARG A 88 -15.49 17.79 -19.65
C ARG A 88 -15.82 18.87 -18.63
N ASP A 89 -15.77 18.54 -17.35
CA ASP A 89 -16.10 19.43 -16.25
C ASP A 89 -14.79 19.97 -15.64
N PRO A 90 -14.49 21.27 -15.80
CA PRO A 90 -13.22 21.84 -15.36
C PRO A 90 -13.09 21.89 -13.84
N ASP A 91 -14.15 21.63 -13.08
CA ASP A 91 -14.10 21.56 -11.61
C ASP A 91 -13.37 20.28 -11.12
N TRP A 92 -13.12 19.30 -12.00
CA TRP A 92 -12.39 18.07 -11.67
C TRP A 92 -10.90 18.20 -11.98
N GLU A 93 -10.08 17.80 -11.02
CA GLU A 93 -8.62 17.79 -11.17
C GLU A 93 -8.04 16.44 -10.71
N ILE A 94 -6.96 16.02 -11.37
CA ILE A 94 -6.06 14.99 -10.86
C ILE A 94 -4.78 15.69 -10.43
N ARG A 95 -4.39 15.49 -9.19
CA ARG A 95 -3.10 15.94 -8.66
C ARG A 95 -2.25 14.73 -8.33
N VAL A 96 -0.94 14.97 -8.28
CA VAL A 96 0.07 13.95 -7.95
C VAL A 96 0.95 14.57 -6.88
N ASP A 97 1.18 13.82 -5.81
CA ASP A 97 2.03 14.23 -4.69
C ASP A 97 1.59 15.56 -4.03
N ASP A 98 0.30 15.91 -4.10
CA ASP A 98 -0.23 17.16 -3.52
C ASP A 98 -0.35 17.05 -1.99
N ASP A 99 -0.83 15.90 -1.49
CA ASP A 99 -0.98 15.65 -0.05
C ASP A 99 -0.95 14.14 0.30
N PHE A 100 0.24 13.56 0.17
CA PHE A 100 0.48 12.11 0.35
C PHE A 100 0.01 11.58 1.72
N VAL A 101 0.35 12.28 2.80
CA VAL A 101 0.02 11.83 4.17
C VAL A 101 -1.49 11.80 4.37
N ALA A 102 -2.20 12.81 3.89
CA ALA A 102 -3.64 12.85 4.07
C ALA A 102 -4.37 11.83 3.17
N VAL A 103 -3.81 11.43 2.03
CA VAL A 103 -4.28 10.26 1.26
C VAL A 103 -4.16 8.98 2.09
N MET A 104 -3.00 8.72 2.69
CA MET A 104 -2.81 7.55 3.55
C MET A 104 -3.77 7.54 4.75
N GLN A 105 -3.94 8.68 5.42
CA GLN A 105 -4.87 8.82 6.55
C GLN A 105 -6.31 8.59 6.10
N ALA A 106 -6.74 9.12 4.95
CA ALA A 106 -8.05 8.83 4.39
C ALA A 106 -8.22 7.33 4.08
N CYS A 107 -7.20 6.67 3.52
CA CYS A 107 -7.20 5.23 3.33
C CYS A 107 -7.32 4.45 4.64
N ALA A 108 -6.71 4.94 5.73
CA ALA A 108 -6.77 4.32 7.03
C ALA A 108 -8.18 4.41 7.67
N MET A 109 -8.84 5.56 7.52
CA MET A 109 -10.14 5.85 8.14
C MET A 109 -11.36 5.41 7.32
N THR A 110 -11.18 5.10 6.04
CA THR A 110 -12.30 4.69 5.17
C THR A 110 -12.95 3.41 5.70
N PRO A 111 -14.26 3.42 6.03
CA PRO A 111 -14.97 2.23 6.50
C PRO A 111 -14.98 1.15 5.42
N ARG A 112 -14.75 -0.10 5.82
CA ARG A 112 -14.88 -1.26 4.93
C ARG A 112 -15.72 -2.33 5.63
N ASP A 113 -16.74 -2.82 4.95
CA ASP A 113 -17.64 -3.84 5.50
C ASP A 113 -16.84 -5.08 5.91
N GLY A 114 -17.03 -5.51 7.16
CA GLY A 114 -16.32 -6.66 7.74
C GLY A 114 -14.90 -6.38 8.23
N GLN A 115 -14.41 -5.14 8.15
CA GLN A 115 -13.08 -4.76 8.64
C GLN A 115 -13.19 -4.02 9.99
N LEU A 116 -12.63 -4.61 11.06
CA LEU A 116 -12.69 -4.06 12.43
C LEU A 116 -11.56 -3.06 12.77
N GLY A 117 -10.79 -2.61 11.78
CA GLY A 117 -9.66 -1.69 11.97
C GLY A 117 -8.78 -1.59 10.72
N THR A 118 -7.70 -0.82 10.78
CA THR A 118 -6.79 -0.62 9.65
C THR A 118 -5.39 -1.16 9.96
N TRP A 119 -4.70 -1.68 8.95
CA TRP A 119 -3.27 -2.02 9.03
C TRP A 119 -2.37 -0.80 8.83
N ILE A 120 -2.95 0.33 8.40
CA ILE A 120 -2.24 1.59 8.19
C ILE A 120 -2.13 2.31 9.53
N THR A 121 -1.17 1.87 10.35
CA THR A 121 -0.83 2.48 11.64
C THR A 121 0.01 3.75 11.46
N ASP A 122 0.22 4.50 12.54
CA ASP A 122 1.09 5.70 12.51
C ASP A 122 2.51 5.38 12.05
N ASP A 123 3.06 4.21 12.39
CA ASP A 123 4.37 3.75 11.94
C ASP A 123 4.40 3.53 10.42
N ILE A 124 3.33 2.96 9.85
CA ILE A 124 3.18 2.80 8.40
C ILE A 124 3.12 4.18 7.73
N VAL A 125 2.31 5.11 8.24
CA VAL A 125 2.23 6.48 7.71
C VAL A 125 3.60 7.17 7.77
N ALA A 126 4.33 7.05 8.88
CA ALA A 126 5.66 7.63 9.04
C ALA A 126 6.70 7.04 8.08
N ALA A 127 6.69 5.71 7.89
CA ALA A 127 7.63 5.02 7.01
C ALA A 127 7.39 5.38 5.54
N TYR A 128 6.14 5.30 5.06
CA TYR A 128 5.80 5.65 3.68
C TYR A 128 5.92 7.15 3.44
N GLY A 129 5.57 8.00 4.41
CA GLY A 129 5.82 9.44 4.33
C GLY A 129 7.31 9.78 4.22
N SER A 130 8.18 8.96 4.80
CA SER A 130 9.63 9.09 4.62
C SER A 130 10.06 8.67 3.20
N LEU A 131 9.50 7.59 2.66
CA LEU A 131 9.75 7.21 1.26
C LEU A 131 9.25 8.27 0.27
N HIS A 132 8.11 8.89 0.55
CA HIS A 132 7.57 9.97 -0.25
C HIS A 132 8.51 11.19 -0.28
N ARG A 133 9.04 11.61 0.88
CA ARG A 133 10.06 12.68 0.95
C ARG A 133 11.35 12.34 0.20
N LEU A 134 11.65 11.05 0.01
CA LEU A 134 12.78 10.57 -0.78
C LEU A 134 12.45 10.43 -2.29
N GLY A 135 11.22 10.72 -2.71
CA GLY A 135 10.76 10.56 -4.09
C GLY A 135 10.56 9.10 -4.51
N LEU A 136 10.26 8.21 -3.56
CA LEU A 136 10.13 6.77 -3.78
C LEU A 136 8.72 6.22 -3.55
N ALA A 137 7.82 7.01 -2.95
CA ALA A 137 6.41 6.70 -2.80
C ALA A 137 5.60 7.90 -3.29
N HIS A 138 4.51 7.63 -3.99
CA HIS A 138 3.72 8.65 -4.66
C HIS A 138 2.24 8.52 -4.31
N SER A 139 1.54 9.65 -4.38
CA SER A 139 0.08 9.69 -4.30
C SER A 139 -0.52 10.26 -5.57
N VAL A 140 -1.73 9.82 -5.87
CA VAL A 140 -2.56 10.39 -6.92
C VAL A 140 -3.90 10.74 -6.30
N GLU A 141 -4.27 12.01 -6.36
CA GLU A 141 -5.48 12.55 -5.74
C GLU A 141 -6.50 12.97 -6.79
N THR A 142 -7.77 12.66 -6.51
CA THR A 142 -8.90 13.19 -7.28
C THR A 142 -9.53 14.33 -6.50
N TRP A 143 -9.65 15.49 -7.15
CA TRP A 143 -10.23 16.70 -6.58
C TRP A 143 -11.47 17.10 -7.35
N TYR A 144 -12.46 17.63 -6.63
CA TYR A 144 -13.66 18.23 -7.20
C TYR A 144 -13.95 19.53 -6.47
N ARG A 145 -14.01 20.65 -7.19
CA ARG A 145 -14.28 21.99 -6.64
C ARG A 145 -13.35 22.38 -5.48
N GLY A 146 -12.08 22.01 -5.59
CA GLY A 146 -11.07 22.29 -4.57
C GLY A 146 -11.10 21.37 -3.35
N GLU A 147 -11.96 20.34 -3.31
CA GLU A 147 -11.99 19.32 -2.26
C GLU A 147 -11.44 17.98 -2.76
N ARG A 148 -10.61 17.31 -1.95
CA ARG A 148 -10.12 15.97 -2.25
C ARG A 148 -11.25 14.95 -2.03
N VAL A 149 -11.68 14.30 -3.11
CA VAL A 149 -12.79 13.32 -3.10
C VAL A 149 -12.32 11.87 -3.25
N GLY A 150 -11.03 11.64 -3.44
CA GLY A 150 -10.44 10.32 -3.44
C GLY A 150 -8.95 10.34 -3.73
N GLY A 151 -8.32 9.17 -3.66
CA GLY A 151 -6.93 9.01 -4.03
C GLY A 151 -6.42 7.60 -3.80
N LEU A 152 -5.19 7.38 -4.22
CA LEU A 152 -4.41 6.18 -3.96
C LEU A 152 -2.96 6.56 -3.69
N TYR A 153 -2.23 5.70 -3.00
CA TYR A 153 -0.80 5.84 -2.77
C TYR A 153 -0.09 4.53 -3.10
N GLY A 154 1.20 4.60 -3.41
CA GLY A 154 2.03 3.44 -3.72
C GLY A 154 3.49 3.77 -3.93
#